data_AF-A0A7S3BAG5-F1
#
_entry.id   AF-A0A7S3BAG5-F1
#
_cell.length_a   1.000
_cell.length_b   1.000
_cell.length_c   1.000
_cell.angle_alpha   90.00
_cell.angle_beta   90.00
_cell.angle_gamma   90.00
#
_symmetry.space_group_name_H-M   'P 1'
#
loop_
_entity.id
_entity.type
_entity.pdbx_description
1 polymer ?
#
loop_
_entity_poly.entity_id
_entity_poly.type
_entity_poly.pdbx_seq_one_letter_code
_entity_poly.pdbx_strand_id
1 'polypeptide(L)'
;AVTPDGAGTAYTAAADKDGLMVSFIQSNYKGFGSALAAPSLGFALQNRGALFDVDDPAHANAYAPGKRPFHTIMPGMALKDGKPWYCFGVMGGNFQPQGQVQVLSNLIDHGMGVQ
;
A
#
# COMPACT_ATOMS: atom_id res chain seq x y z
N ALA A 1 -19.10 3.69 -18.91
CA ALA A 1 -17.81 3.10 -18.53
C ALA A 1 -17.99 2.48 -17.15
N VAL A 2 -17.63 1.22 -16.95
CA VAL A 2 -17.72 0.57 -15.63
C VAL A 2 -16.69 1.26 -14.74
N THR A 3 -17.14 1.97 -13.70
CA THR A 3 -16.26 2.39 -12.62
C THR A 3 -15.87 1.13 -11.84
N PRO A 4 -14.58 0.76 -11.76
CA PRO A 4 -14.18 -0.34 -10.91
C PRO A 4 -14.11 0.21 -9.48
N ASP A 5 -15.15 -0.05 -8.70
CA ASP A 5 -15.32 0.47 -7.33
C ASP A 5 -14.45 -0.29 -6.30
N GLY A 6 -13.41 -1.00 -6.76
CA GLY A 6 -12.54 -1.83 -5.92
C GLY A 6 -11.17 -1.20 -5.67
N ALA A 7 -10.74 -1.15 -4.40
CA ALA A 7 -9.37 -0.79 -4.05
C ALA A 7 -8.37 -1.80 -4.68
N GLY A 8 -7.51 -1.32 -5.57
CA GLY A 8 -6.58 -2.16 -6.36
C GLY A 8 -5.19 -2.18 -5.74
N THR A 9 -5.04 -2.78 -4.57
CA THR A 9 -3.73 -2.96 -3.90
C THR A 9 -3.46 -4.46 -3.75
N ALA A 10 -2.22 -4.89 -3.86
CA ALA A 10 -1.82 -6.26 -3.54
C ALA A 10 -0.64 -6.19 -2.57
N TYR A 11 -0.75 -6.93 -1.47
CA TYR A 11 0.32 -7.12 -0.49
C TYR A 11 0.87 -8.54 -0.60
N THR A 12 2.18 -8.69 -0.46
CA THR A 12 2.86 -9.97 -0.44
C THR A 12 4.01 -9.94 0.55
N ALA A 13 4.09 -10.98 1.37
CA ALA A 13 5.22 -11.22 2.25
C ALA A 13 5.95 -12.48 1.80
N ALA A 14 7.28 -12.46 1.87
CA ALA A 14 8.11 -13.63 1.67
C ALA A 14 9.17 -13.70 2.78
N ALA A 15 9.53 -14.92 3.18
CA ALA A 15 10.60 -15.15 4.12
C ALA A 15 11.37 -16.42 3.72
N ASP A 16 12.67 -16.47 4.01
CA ASP A 16 13.49 -17.65 3.80
C ASP A 16 14.01 -18.23 5.12
N LYS A 17 14.68 -19.39 5.02
CA LYS A 17 15.25 -20.11 6.16
C LYS A 17 16.46 -19.40 6.80
N ASP A 18 17.07 -18.47 6.08
CA ASP A 18 18.29 -17.76 6.49
C ASP A 18 17.96 -16.42 7.18
N GLY A 19 16.67 -16.09 7.31
CA GLY A 19 16.16 -14.94 8.04
C GLY A 19 15.93 -13.70 7.18
N LEU A 20 16.03 -13.81 5.85
CA LEU A 20 15.60 -12.73 4.96
C LEU A 20 14.07 -12.67 4.97
N MET A 21 13.53 -11.46 5.13
CA MET A 21 12.10 -11.20 5.03
C MET A 21 11.84 -10.01 4.10
N VAL A 22 10.81 -10.13 3.27
CA VAL A 22 10.36 -9.09 2.34
C VAL A 22 8.91 -8.74 2.66
N SER A 23 8.66 -7.44 2.85
CA SER A 23 7.32 -6.86 2.96
C SER A 23 7.09 -6.01 1.72
N PHE A 24 6.25 -6.49 0.80
CA PHE A 24 6.06 -5.88 -0.52
C PHE A 24 4.59 -5.51 -0.75
N ILE A 25 4.36 -4.28 -1.21
CA ILE A 25 3.03 -3.79 -1.53
C ILE A 25 3.05 -3.03 -2.85
N GLN A 26 2.09 -3.31 -3.73
CA GLN A 26 1.95 -2.64 -5.02
C GLN A 26 0.49 -2.29 -5.31
N SER A 27 0.26 -1.25 -6.12
CA SER A 27 -1.08 -0.77 -6.40
C SER A 27 -1.13 0.20 -7.58
N ASN A 28 -2.18 0.09 -8.40
CA ASN A 28 -2.55 1.11 -9.39
C ASN A 28 -3.43 2.23 -8.81
N TYR A 29 -3.52 2.32 -7.47
CA TYR A 29 -4.45 3.10 -6.66
C TYR A 29 -5.89 2.58 -6.69
N LYS A 30 -6.71 2.93 -7.69
CA LYS A 30 -8.09 2.43 -7.79
C LYS A 30 -8.18 1.34 -8.86
N GLY A 31 -8.55 0.12 -8.50
CA GLY A 31 -8.72 -1.00 -9.43
C GLY A 31 -7.58 -1.14 -10.46
N PHE A 32 -7.94 -1.13 -11.74
CA PHE A 32 -7.00 -1.16 -12.87
C PHE A 32 -6.19 0.14 -13.05
N GLY A 33 -6.48 1.21 -12.33
CA GLY A 33 -5.82 2.51 -12.43
C GLY A 33 -6.64 3.52 -13.20
N SER A 34 -6.02 4.22 -14.15
CA SER A 34 -6.66 5.25 -14.97
C SER A 34 -7.53 4.70 -16.10
N ALA A 35 -7.58 3.37 -16.26
CA ALA A 35 -8.13 2.68 -17.43
C ALA A 35 -7.43 3.03 -18.77
N LEU A 36 -6.33 3.79 -18.73
CA LEU A 36 -5.45 4.02 -19.86
C LEU A 36 -4.39 2.93 -19.90
N ALA A 37 -4.14 2.37 -21.08
CA ALA A 37 -3.05 1.45 -21.34
C ALA A 37 -2.32 1.90 -22.60
N ALA A 38 -0.99 1.79 -22.59
CA ALA A 38 -0.25 1.96 -23.83
C ALA A 38 -0.59 0.79 -24.78
N PRO A 39 -0.94 1.07 -26.05
CA PRO A 39 -1.21 0.01 -27.02
C PRO A 39 -0.06 -1.01 -27.02
N SER A 40 -0.39 -2.29 -27.11
CA SER A 40 0.55 -3.44 -27.14
C SER A 40 1.34 -3.78 -25.86
N LEU A 41 1.31 -2.95 -24.80
CA LEU A 41 2.13 -3.23 -23.60
C LEU A 41 1.46 -4.11 -22.53
N GLY A 42 0.13 -4.26 -22.59
CA GLY A 42 -0.58 -5.19 -21.70
C GLY A 42 -0.69 -4.78 -20.23
N PHE A 43 -0.35 -3.55 -19.86
CA PHE A 43 -0.57 -3.01 -18.51
C PHE A 43 -1.29 -1.67 -18.52
N ALA A 44 -2.06 -1.42 -17.46
CA ALA A 44 -2.77 -0.17 -17.25
C ALA A 44 -1.92 0.82 -16.43
N LEU A 45 -2.02 2.11 -16.77
CA LEU A 45 -1.38 3.20 -16.06
C LEU A 45 -2.11 3.51 -14.75
N GLN A 46 -1.37 3.61 -13.65
CA GLN A 46 -1.94 3.99 -12.34
C GLN A 46 -2.64 5.35 -12.38
N ASN A 47 -3.65 5.55 -11.53
CA ASN A 47 -4.30 6.86 -11.32
C ASN A 47 -3.90 7.51 -9.98
N ARG A 48 -2.73 7.16 -9.44
CA ARG A 48 -2.20 7.64 -8.16
C ARG A 48 -2.15 9.17 -8.03
N GLY A 49 -1.95 9.88 -9.15
CA GLY A 49 -1.94 11.35 -9.18
C GLY A 49 -3.24 11.99 -8.71
N ALA A 50 -4.36 11.25 -8.71
CA ALA A 50 -5.63 11.73 -8.16
C ALA A 50 -5.61 11.96 -6.64
N LEU A 51 -4.51 11.64 -5.94
CA LEU A 51 -4.31 12.00 -4.54
C LEU A 51 -3.75 13.40 -4.34
N PHE A 52 -3.27 14.10 -5.38
CA PHE A 52 -2.84 15.50 -5.21
C PHE A 52 -4.02 16.39 -4.82
N ASP A 53 -3.72 17.37 -3.97
CA ASP A 53 -4.59 18.53 -3.83
C ASP A 53 -4.39 19.44 -5.05
N VAL A 54 -5.49 19.85 -5.67
CA VAL A 54 -5.50 20.73 -6.85
C VAL A 54 -6.24 22.04 -6.58
N ASP A 55 -6.84 22.18 -5.40
CA ASP A 55 -7.67 23.32 -5.03
C ASP A 55 -6.87 24.32 -4.18
N ASP A 56 -6.01 23.84 -3.27
CA ASP A 56 -5.17 24.66 -2.41
C ASP A 56 -3.67 24.53 -2.76
N PRO A 57 -3.06 25.54 -3.40
CA PRO A 57 -1.63 25.56 -3.69
C PRO A 57 -0.73 25.57 -2.45
N ALA A 58 -1.24 25.98 -1.29
CA ALA A 58 -0.49 25.98 -0.03
C ALA A 58 -0.54 24.62 0.69
N HIS A 59 -1.41 23.70 0.25
CA HIS A 59 -1.52 22.39 0.87
C HIS A 59 -0.22 21.58 0.71
N ALA A 60 0.18 20.85 1.75
CA ALA A 60 1.41 20.05 1.74
C ALA A 60 1.46 19.04 0.59
N ASN A 61 0.29 18.57 0.15
CA ASN A 61 0.12 17.65 -0.96
C ASN A 61 -0.42 18.31 -2.24
N ALA A 62 -0.23 19.63 -2.42
CA ALA A 62 -0.52 20.31 -3.68
C ALA A 62 0.32 19.74 -4.83
N TYR A 63 -0.24 19.70 -6.05
CA TYR A 63 0.47 19.25 -7.25
C TYR A 63 1.68 20.14 -7.59
N ALA A 64 2.80 19.51 -8.00
CA ALA A 64 3.92 20.18 -8.65
C ALA A 64 4.64 19.22 -9.62
N PRO A 65 5.24 19.71 -10.72
CA PRO A 65 6.02 18.88 -11.64
C PRO A 65 7.13 18.10 -10.91
N GLY A 66 7.21 16.79 -11.15
CA GLY A 66 8.21 15.90 -10.52
C GLY A 66 7.95 15.57 -9.04
N LYS A 67 6.93 16.18 -8.40
CA LYS A 67 6.52 15.82 -7.03
C LYS A 67 5.80 14.47 -7.02
N ARG A 68 5.93 13.73 -5.93
CA ARG A 68 5.15 12.51 -5.67
C ARG A 68 3.94 12.87 -4.79
N PRO A 69 2.74 12.36 -5.08
CA PRO A 69 1.60 12.60 -4.21
C PRO A 69 1.78 11.88 -2.89
N PHE A 70 0.96 12.20 -1.89
CA PHE A 70 0.75 11.33 -0.74
C PHE A 70 0.47 9.89 -1.21
N HIS A 71 1.10 8.91 -0.57
CA HIS A 71 0.96 7.50 -0.91
C HIS A 71 0.27 6.75 0.22
N THR A 72 -0.81 6.04 -0.13
CA THR A 72 -1.54 5.20 0.82
C THR A 72 -0.87 3.85 1.09
N ILE A 73 0.06 3.43 0.24
CA ILE A 73 0.70 2.11 0.33
C ILE A 73 1.75 2.10 1.45
N MET A 74 1.66 1.11 2.34
CA MET A 74 2.52 1.02 3.52
C MET A 74 2.87 -0.45 3.78
N PRO A 75 4.03 -0.96 3.35
CA PRO A 75 4.49 -2.29 3.76
C PRO A 75 5.03 -2.21 5.20
N GLY A 76 4.56 -3.10 6.08
CA GLY A 76 4.96 -3.15 7.48
C GLY A 76 5.96 -4.28 7.77
N MET A 77 6.92 -4.02 8.65
CA MET A 77 7.81 -5.02 9.24
C MET A 77 8.05 -4.69 10.70
N ALA A 78 7.90 -5.69 11.58
CA ALA A 78 8.21 -5.60 12.99
C ALA A 78 9.51 -6.34 13.28
N LEU A 79 10.36 -5.73 14.10
CA LEU A 79 11.57 -6.35 14.63
C LEU A 79 11.35 -6.70 16.10
N LYS A 80 11.96 -7.80 16.54
CA LYS A 80 12.04 -8.22 17.93
C LYS A 80 13.50 -8.52 18.26
N ASP A 81 14.02 -7.87 19.30
CA ASP A 81 15.42 -8.01 19.72
C ASP A 81 16.42 -7.75 18.58
N GLY A 82 16.12 -6.74 17.75
CA GLY A 82 16.94 -6.34 16.60
C GLY A 82 16.86 -7.28 15.39
N LYS A 83 16.02 -8.32 15.42
CA LYS A 83 15.86 -9.29 14.32
C LYS A 83 14.46 -9.17 13.69
N PRO A 84 14.30 -9.41 12.38
CA PRO A 84 12.99 -9.48 11.75
C PRO A 84 12.09 -10.50 12.47
N TRP A 85 10.86 -10.09 12.78
CA TRP A 85 9.88 -10.92 13.49
C TRP A 85 8.64 -11.19 12.63
N TYR A 86 8.02 -10.14 12.09
CA TYR A 86 6.86 -10.27 11.20
C TYR A 86 6.91 -9.26 10.05
N CYS A 87 6.58 -9.71 8.84
CA CYS A 87 6.12 -8.85 7.75
C CYS A 87 4.60 -8.82 7.78
N PHE A 88 4.00 -7.64 7.76
CA PHE A 88 2.56 -7.48 7.77
C PHE A 88 2.12 -6.34 6.86
N GLY A 89 0.90 -6.46 6.36
CA GLY A 89 0.30 -5.47 5.49
C GLY A 89 -1.15 -5.84 5.25
N VAL A 90 -2.00 -4.82 5.12
CA VAL A 90 -3.40 -4.98 4.76
C VAL A 90 -3.68 -4.16 3.50
N MET A 91 -4.67 -4.56 2.72
CA MET A 91 -5.14 -3.78 1.58
C MET A 91 -6.23 -2.80 2.01
N GLY A 92 -6.46 -1.72 1.24
CA GLY A 92 -7.62 -0.84 1.46
C GLY A 92 -7.34 0.66 1.57
N GLY A 93 -6.32 1.19 0.88
CA GLY A 93 -6.10 2.65 0.82
C GLY A 93 -5.92 3.28 2.20
N ASN A 94 -6.84 4.16 2.62
CA ASN A 94 -6.79 4.85 3.91
C ASN A 94 -7.03 3.92 5.12
N PHE A 95 -7.54 2.71 4.90
CA PHE A 95 -7.68 1.71 5.96
C PHE A 95 -6.33 1.13 6.41
N GLN A 96 -5.29 1.21 5.58
CA GLN A 96 -4.01 0.52 5.84
C GLN A 96 -3.41 0.79 7.22
N PRO A 97 -3.34 2.04 7.71
CA PRO A 97 -2.82 2.30 9.05
C PRO A 97 -3.68 1.66 10.15
N GLN A 98 -5.01 1.70 10.01
CA GLN A 98 -5.94 1.17 11.01
C GLN A 98 -5.84 -0.35 11.10
N GLY A 99 -5.86 -1.04 9.97
CA GLY A 99 -5.75 -2.49 9.93
C GLY A 99 -4.37 -2.99 10.37
N GLN A 100 -3.29 -2.27 10.06
CA GLN A 100 -1.95 -2.64 10.55
C GLN A 100 -1.82 -2.54 12.06
N VAL A 101 -2.39 -1.50 12.69
CA VAL A 101 -2.43 -1.39 14.15
C VAL A 101 -3.22 -2.56 14.76
N GLN A 102 -4.35 -2.94 14.16
CA GLN A 102 -5.13 -4.10 14.62
C GLN A 102 -4.34 -5.40 14.52
N VAL A 103 -3.61 -5.64 13.41
CA VAL A 103 -2.74 -6.81 13.26
C VAL A 103 -1.67 -6.84 14.35
N LEU A 104 -0.99 -5.71 14.60
CA LEU A 104 0.05 -5.62 15.62
C LEU A 104 -0.52 -5.86 17.03
N SER A 105 -1.65 -5.24 17.37
CA SER A 105 -2.27 -5.41 18.68
C SER A 105 -2.73 -6.86 18.91
N ASN A 106 -3.31 -7.50 17.90
CA ASN A 106 -3.67 -8.92 17.97
C ASN A 106 -2.45 -9.82 18.25
N LEU A 107 -1.32 -9.56 17.60
CA LEU A 107 -0.08 -10.33 17.79
C LEU A 107 0.60 -10.05 19.13
N ILE A 108 0.64 -8.79 19.56
CA ILE A 108 1.45 -8.33 20.71
C ILE A 108 0.64 -8.33 22.00
N ASP A 109 -0.53 -7.69 21.98
CA ASP A 109 -1.33 -7.44 23.19
C ASP A 109 -2.25 -8.63 23.50
N HIS A 110 -2.79 -9.26 22.45
CA HIS A 110 -3.77 -10.36 22.60
C HIS A 110 -3.18 -11.75 22.39
N GLY A 111 -1.91 -11.87 22.00
CA GLY A 111 -1.20 -13.15 21.84
C GLY A 111 -1.82 -14.08 20.79
N MET A 112 -2.51 -13.51 19.79
CA MET A 112 -3.15 -14.27 18.73
C MET A 112 -2.13 -14.81 17.71
N GLY A 113 -2.48 -15.89 17.04
CA GLY A 113 -1.73 -16.39 15.87
C GLY A 113 -1.89 -15.50 14.64
N VAL A 114 -1.19 -15.86 13.55
CA VAL A 114 -1.22 -15.11 12.28
C VAL A 114 -2.48 -15.35 11.43
N GLN A 115 -3.28 -16.36 11.78
CA GLN A 115 -4.49 -16.80 11.08
C GLN A 115 -5.59 -17.07 12.12
#